data_AF-A0A090T1K4-F1
#
_entry.id   AF-A0A090T1K4-F1
#
_cell.length_a   1.000
_cell.length_b   1.000
_cell.length_c   1.000
_cell.angle_alpha   90.00
_cell.angle_beta   90.00
_cell.angle_gamma   90.00
#
_symmetry.space_group_name_H-M   'P 1'
#
loop_
_entity.id
_entity.type
_entity.pdbx_description
1 polymer ?
#
loop_
_entity_poly.entity_id
_entity_poly.type
_entity_poly.pdbx_seq_one_letter_code
_entity_poly.pdbx_strand_id
1 'polypeptide(L)'
;MHPAPRGLAQAPTWIGLRVKEYGPYLDAICPRIATDILLSQRALLYIGAQQTSPAKSFEDIVLDAEPFVDERGIEYKGLLAMLANRMKHQREFYGYDVFIAEADLDRAGEDFVGLARRYQAAASRSEI
;
A
#
# COMPACT_ATOMS: atom_id res chain seq x y z
N MET A 1 20.58 27.56 13.71
CA MET A 1 19.42 26.77 13.24
C MET A 1 18.69 27.58 12.18
N HIS A 2 18.98 27.34 10.90
CA HIS A 2 18.33 28.05 9.79
C HIS A 2 16.96 27.40 9.53
N PRO A 3 15.87 28.17 9.34
CA PRO A 3 14.61 27.60 8.89
C PRO A 3 14.75 27.18 7.40
N ALA A 4 14.23 26.01 7.06
CA ALA A 4 14.18 25.53 5.69
C ALA A 4 13.30 26.45 4.81
N PRO A 5 13.66 26.65 3.53
CA PRO A 5 12.91 27.55 2.64
C PRO A 5 11.49 27.03 2.41
N ARG A 6 10.49 27.90 2.64
CA ARG A 6 9.08 27.68 2.26
C ARG A 6 8.99 27.65 0.74
N GLY A 7 8.71 26.48 0.17
CA GLY A 7 8.51 26.35 -1.28
C GLY A 7 8.63 24.94 -1.85
N LEU A 8 9.21 23.97 -1.14
CA LEU A 8 9.11 22.57 -1.55
C LEU A 8 7.79 22.01 -1.03
N ALA A 9 6.96 21.46 -1.93
CA ALA A 9 5.88 20.58 -1.54
C ALA A 9 6.47 19.52 -0.60
N GLN A 10 6.03 19.53 0.65
CA GLN A 10 6.46 18.56 1.64
C GLN A 10 6.09 17.18 1.09
N ALA A 11 7.05 16.25 1.06
CA ALA A 11 6.73 14.89 0.62
C ALA A 11 5.55 14.39 1.46
N PRO A 12 4.50 13.81 0.84
CA PRO A 12 3.33 13.38 1.58
C PRO A 12 3.76 12.37 2.65
N THR A 13 3.32 12.60 3.89
CA THR A 13 3.41 11.59 4.93
C THR A 13 2.46 10.45 4.57
N TRP A 14 2.93 9.21 4.68
CA TRP A 14 2.14 8.03 4.37
C TRP A 14 1.83 7.24 5.64
N ILE A 15 0.59 6.78 5.75
CA ILE A 15 0.20 5.75 6.70
C ILE A 15 0.27 4.39 5.98
N GLY A 16 1.17 3.51 6.44
CA GLY A 16 1.30 2.16 5.93
C GLY A 16 0.34 1.18 6.61
N LEU A 17 -0.35 0.36 5.82
CA LEU A 17 -1.24 -0.69 6.26
C LEU A 17 -0.64 -2.06 5.95
N ARG A 18 -0.59 -2.91 6.98
CA ARG A 18 -0.18 -4.31 6.88
C ARG A 18 -1.41 -5.20 6.75
N VAL A 19 -1.65 -5.72 5.56
CA VAL A 19 -2.66 -6.73 5.23
C VAL A 19 -2.16 -8.11 5.69
N LYS A 20 -2.99 -8.84 6.43
CA LYS A 20 -2.64 -10.17 6.95
C LYS A 20 -2.83 -11.28 5.91
N GLU A 21 -3.94 -11.22 5.19
CA GLU A 21 -4.35 -12.20 4.19
C GLU A 21 -4.77 -11.43 2.94
N TYR A 22 -4.17 -11.76 1.79
CA TYR A 22 -4.40 -10.97 0.58
C TYR A 22 -5.76 -11.28 -0.03
N GLY A 23 -6.18 -12.55 -0.02
CA GLY A 23 -7.43 -12.99 -0.65
C GLY A 23 -8.66 -12.17 -0.23
N PRO A 24 -9.03 -12.12 1.07
CA PRO A 24 -10.18 -11.34 1.53
C PRO A 24 -10.11 -9.85 1.18
N TYR A 25 -8.90 -9.27 1.18
CA TYR A 25 -8.69 -7.88 0.79
C TYR A 25 -8.94 -7.67 -0.71
N LEU A 26 -8.39 -8.55 -1.56
CA LEU A 26 -8.53 -8.51 -3.01
C LEU A 26 -9.98 -8.82 -3.45
N ASP A 27 -10.68 -9.69 -2.74
CA ASP A 27 -12.08 -10.03 -3.00
C ASP A 27 -13.03 -8.87 -2.63
N ALA A 28 -12.68 -8.06 -1.63
CA ALA A 28 -13.50 -6.97 -1.12
C ALA A 28 -13.26 -5.62 -1.81
N ILE A 29 -12.08 -5.41 -2.40
CA ILE A 29 -11.73 -4.12 -3.01
C ILE A 29 -12.46 -3.91 -4.33
N CYS A 30 -13.04 -2.72 -4.53
CA CYS A 30 -13.66 -2.41 -5.81
C CYS A 30 -12.60 -2.00 -6.86
N PRO A 31 -12.83 -2.27 -8.16
CA PRO A 31 -11.85 -1.99 -9.22
C PRO A 31 -11.38 -0.53 -9.30
N ARG A 32 -12.26 0.42 -8.94
CA ARG A 32 -11.91 1.84 -8.93
C ARG A 32 -10.83 2.15 -7.90
N ILE A 33 -10.96 1.63 -6.68
CA ILE A 33 -9.96 1.87 -5.62
C ILE A 33 -8.66 1.14 -5.92
N ALA A 34 -8.73 -0.10 -6.44
CA ALA A 34 -7.55 -0.82 -6.89
C ALA A 34 -6.75 -0.03 -7.95
N THR A 35 -7.45 0.55 -8.93
CA THR A 35 -6.83 1.37 -9.98
C THR A 35 -6.22 2.64 -9.39
N ASP A 36 -6.93 3.31 -8.49
CA ASP A 36 -6.45 4.53 -7.84
C ASP A 36 -5.18 4.29 -7.01
N ILE A 37 -5.12 3.19 -6.25
CA ILE A 37 -3.92 2.77 -5.50
C ILE A 37 -2.74 2.55 -6.46
N LEU A 38 -2.95 1.84 -7.57
CA LEU A 38 -1.90 1.56 -8.55
C LEU A 38 -1.35 2.84 -9.20
N LEU A 39 -2.19 3.86 -9.41
CA LEU A 39 -1.81 5.10 -10.07
C LEU A 39 -1.22 6.14 -9.11
N SER A 40 -1.86 6.35 -7.96
CA SER A 40 -1.46 7.37 -6.98
C SER A 40 -0.12 7.06 -6.30
N GLN A 41 0.22 5.77 -6.17
CA GLN A 41 1.40 5.32 -5.41
C GLN A 41 2.63 5.04 -6.28
N ARG A 42 2.61 5.39 -7.57
CA ARG A 42 3.75 5.14 -8.49
C ARG A 42 5.05 5.81 -8.04
N ALA A 43 4.96 7.04 -7.53
CA ALA A 43 6.13 7.78 -7.06
C ALA A 43 6.74 7.13 -5.81
N LEU A 44 5.89 6.72 -4.85
CA LEU A 44 6.32 5.97 -3.67
C LEU A 44 7.02 4.67 -4.10
N LEU A 45 6.38 3.92 -5.00
CA LEU A 45 6.96 2.69 -5.50
C LEU A 45 8.33 2.87 -6.16
N TYR A 46 8.48 3.92 -6.98
CA TYR A 46 9.74 4.23 -7.66
C TYR A 46 10.87 4.44 -6.65
N ILE A 47 10.60 5.22 -5.61
CA ILE A 47 11.58 5.50 -4.55
C ILE A 47 11.99 4.19 -3.87
N GLY A 48 11.03 3.31 -3.54
CA GLY A 48 11.30 2.03 -2.89
C GLY A 48 12.10 1.06 -3.77
N ALA A 49 11.77 1.00 -5.06
CA ALA A 49 12.48 0.18 -6.03
C ALA A 49 13.95 0.63 -6.20
N GLN A 50 14.19 1.95 -6.29
CA GLN A 50 15.55 2.49 -6.41
C GLN A 50 16.42 2.20 -5.19
N GLN A 51 15.82 2.12 -4.00
CA GLN A 51 16.55 1.84 -2.75
C GLN A 51 16.83 0.36 -2.54
N THR A 52 15.91 -0.52 -2.96
CA THR A 52 15.94 -1.95 -2.63
C THR A 52 16.44 -2.82 -3.78
N SER A 53 16.16 -2.43 -5.03
CA SER A 53 16.45 -3.22 -6.24
C SER A 53 16.80 -2.33 -7.44
N PRO A 54 17.88 -1.52 -7.36
CA PRO A 54 18.25 -0.55 -8.40
C PRO A 54 18.60 -1.18 -9.75
N ALA A 55 18.83 -2.50 -9.81
CA ALA A 55 19.13 -3.24 -11.04
C ALA A 55 17.89 -3.73 -11.79
N LYS A 56 16.70 -3.77 -11.16
CA LYS A 56 15.46 -4.21 -11.80
C LYS A 56 14.82 -3.03 -12.52
N SER A 57 14.30 -3.23 -13.74
CA SER A 57 13.57 -2.16 -14.42
C SER A 57 12.32 -1.80 -13.61
N PHE A 58 12.11 -0.49 -13.44
CA PHE A 58 10.92 0.02 -12.77
C PHE A 58 9.63 -0.32 -13.54
N GLU A 59 9.68 -0.38 -14.87
CA GLU A 59 8.52 -0.77 -15.68
C GLU A 59 8.05 -2.19 -15.35
N ASP A 60 8.98 -3.14 -15.19
CA ASP A 60 8.69 -4.53 -14.85
C ASP A 60 8.01 -4.66 -13.49
N ILE A 61 8.28 -3.73 -12.58
CA ILE A 61 7.65 -3.67 -11.26
C ILE A 61 6.26 -3.03 -11.42
N VAL A 62 6.15 -1.83 -11.99
CA VAL A 62 4.87 -1.08 -12.10
C VAL A 62 3.79 -1.87 -12.82
N LEU A 63 4.15 -2.57 -13.90
CA LEU A 63 3.22 -3.27 -14.78
C LEU A 63 3.20 -4.78 -14.54
N ASP A 64 3.70 -5.24 -13.39
CA ASP A 64 3.68 -6.66 -13.02
C ASP A 64 2.23 -7.17 -12.96
N ALA A 65 1.81 -7.83 -14.04
CA ALA A 65 0.50 -8.44 -14.20
C ALA A 65 0.57 -9.97 -14.17
N GLU A 66 1.68 -10.54 -13.69
CA GLU A 66 1.82 -11.98 -13.52
C GLU A 66 0.71 -12.51 -12.60
N PRO A 67 0.13 -13.69 -12.88
CA PRO A 67 -0.88 -14.27 -12.00
C PRO A 67 -0.40 -14.34 -10.55
N PHE A 68 -1.27 -13.93 -9.62
CA PHE A 68 -0.99 -13.99 -8.20
C PHE A 68 -1.81 -15.10 -7.56
N VAL A 69 -1.18 -15.97 -6.77
CA VAL A 69 -1.88 -17.01 -6.02
C VAL A 69 -1.80 -16.66 -4.53
N ASP A 70 -2.96 -16.55 -3.88
CA ASP A 70 -3.03 -16.24 -2.46
C ASP A 70 -2.73 -17.45 -1.55
N GLU A 71 -2.77 -17.24 -0.24
CA GLU A 71 -2.50 -18.26 0.77
C GLU A 71 -3.52 -19.42 0.75
N ARG A 72 -4.67 -19.23 0.11
CA ARG A 72 -5.75 -20.22 -0.04
C ARG A 72 -5.65 -21.00 -1.35
N GLY A 73 -4.71 -20.66 -2.23
CA GLY A 73 -4.55 -21.25 -3.55
C GLY A 73 -5.47 -20.66 -4.61
N ILE A 74 -6.10 -19.51 -4.36
CA ILE A 74 -6.94 -18.80 -5.33
C ILE A 74 -6.06 -17.97 -6.25
N GLU A 75 -6.25 -18.15 -7.56
CA GLU A 75 -5.53 -17.42 -8.59
C GLU A 75 -6.26 -16.14 -8.98
N TYR A 76 -5.56 -15.01 -8.85
CA TYR A 76 -5.97 -13.68 -9.28
C TYR A 76 -5.28 -13.33 -10.60
N LYS A 77 -6.00 -12.60 -11.47
CA LYS A 77 -5.52 -12.15 -12.80
C LYS A 77 -5.83 -10.68 -13.02
N GLY A 78 -5.17 -10.10 -14.02
CA GLY A 78 -5.40 -8.73 -14.48
C GLY A 78 -5.20 -7.72 -13.34
N LEU A 79 -6.16 -6.81 -13.16
CA LEU A 79 -6.06 -5.72 -12.19
C LEU A 79 -5.80 -6.19 -10.74
N LEU A 80 -6.44 -7.28 -10.31
CA LEU A 80 -6.26 -7.79 -8.93
C LEU A 80 -4.90 -8.45 -8.75
N ALA A 81 -4.40 -9.15 -9.78
CA ALA A 81 -3.02 -9.67 -9.76
C ALA A 81 -2.00 -8.54 -9.70
N MET A 82 -2.19 -7.49 -10.51
CA MET A 82 -1.35 -6.30 -10.47
C MET A 82 -1.34 -5.66 -9.10
N LEU A 83 -2.51 -5.51 -8.47
CA LEU A 83 -2.60 -4.97 -7.11
C LEU A 83 -1.87 -5.85 -6.10
N ALA A 84 -2.04 -7.18 -6.17
CA ALA A 84 -1.39 -8.11 -5.26
C ALA A 84 0.14 -8.11 -5.40
N ASN A 85 0.65 -8.13 -6.62
CA ASN A 85 2.09 -8.02 -6.88
C ASN A 85 2.61 -6.64 -6.45
N ARG A 86 1.81 -5.58 -6.64
CA ARG A 86 2.13 -4.25 -6.13
C ARG A 86 2.30 -4.23 -4.62
N MET A 87 1.34 -4.81 -3.90
CA MET A 87 1.36 -4.95 -2.45
C MET A 87 2.59 -5.73 -1.97
N LYS A 88 2.95 -6.83 -2.64
CA LYS A 88 4.15 -7.62 -2.32
C LYS A 88 5.44 -6.81 -2.48
N HIS A 89 5.55 -6.03 -3.55
CA HIS A 89 6.71 -5.14 -3.73
C HIS A 89 6.77 -4.05 -2.66
N GLN A 90 5.64 -3.43 -2.32
CA GLN A 90 5.66 -2.43 -1.25
C GLN A 90 5.99 -3.03 0.12
N ARG A 91 5.54 -4.27 0.38
CA ARG A 91 5.92 -5.01 1.58
C ARG A 91 7.42 -5.18 1.68
N GLU A 92 8.06 -5.55 0.57
CA GLU A 92 9.50 -5.71 0.49
C GLU A 92 10.24 -4.39 0.74
N PHE A 93 9.75 -3.29 0.17
CA PHE A 93 10.43 -1.99 0.24
C PHE A 93 10.25 -1.26 1.57
N TYR A 94 9.07 -1.38 2.17
CA TYR A 94 8.65 -0.54 3.31
C TYR A 94 8.10 -1.31 4.50
N GLY A 95 7.85 -2.62 4.36
CA GLY A 95 7.23 -3.46 5.37
C GLY A 95 5.69 -3.40 5.42
N TYR A 96 5.04 -2.66 4.51
CA TYR A 96 3.58 -2.49 4.43
C TYR A 96 3.08 -2.69 3.00
N ASP A 97 1.80 -3.02 2.85
CA ASP A 97 1.23 -3.45 1.56
C ASP A 97 0.49 -2.32 0.84
N VAL A 98 -0.20 -1.49 1.61
CA VAL A 98 -1.07 -0.41 1.12
C VAL A 98 -0.74 0.86 1.88
N PHE A 99 -0.76 2.00 1.19
CA PHE A 99 -0.43 3.30 1.78
C PHE A 99 -1.60 4.26 1.60
N ILE A 100 -1.84 5.08 2.60
CA ILE A 100 -2.81 6.17 2.55
C ILE A 100 -2.03 7.46 2.78
N ALA A 101 -2.18 8.45 1.91
CA ALA A 101 -1.56 9.74 2.14
C ALA A 101 -2.27 10.42 3.32
N GLU A 102 -1.52 10.98 4.26
CA GLU A 102 -2.10 11.69 5.39
C GLU A 102 -2.97 12.87 4.92
N ALA A 103 -2.64 13.47 3.77
CA ALA A 103 -3.43 14.53 3.15
C ALA A 103 -4.85 14.09 2.70
N ASP A 104 -5.08 12.78 2.54
CA ASP A 104 -6.39 12.23 2.18
C ASP A 104 -7.25 11.89 3.41
N LEU A 105 -6.70 12.06 4.62
CA LEU A 105 -7.42 11.80 5.86
C LEU A 105 -8.23 13.03 6.32
N ASP A 106 -9.38 12.78 6.93
CA ASP A 106 -10.22 13.79 7.58
C ASP A 106 -9.71 14.22 8.98
N ARG A 107 -8.55 13.69 9.39
CA ARG A 107 -7.97 13.83 10.74
C ARG A 107 -6.45 13.67 10.68
N ALA A 108 -5.77 13.99 11.79
CA ALA A 108 -4.33 13.75 11.91
C ALA A 108 -3.98 12.25 11.77
N GLY A 109 -2.82 11.94 11.19
CA GLY A 109 -2.40 10.56 10.96
C GLY A 109 -2.35 9.72 12.24
N GLU A 110 -1.92 10.30 13.36
CA GLU A 110 -1.87 9.62 14.66
C GLU A 110 -3.27 9.23 15.17
N ASP A 111 -4.26 10.10 14.99
CA ASP A 111 -5.65 9.84 15.37
C ASP A 111 -6.25 8.71 14.54
N PHE A 112 -5.95 8.68 13.24
CA PHE A 112 -6.34 7.61 12.34
C PHE A 112 -5.71 6.28 12.76
N VAL A 113 -4.40 6.25 13.04
CA VAL A 113 -3.70 5.04 13.51
C VAL A 113 -4.28 4.55 14.83
N GLY A 114 -4.56 5.47 15.77
CA GLY A 114 -5.20 5.15 17.04
C GLY A 114 -6.58 4.52 16.85
N LEU A 115 -7.39 5.07 15.93
CA LEU A 115 -8.70 4.51 15.59
C LEU A 115 -8.59 3.12 14.95
N ALA A 116 -7.70 2.95 13.97
CA ALA A 116 -7.49 1.68 13.28
C ALA A 116 -7.07 0.57 14.26
N ARG A 117 -6.16 0.86 15.19
CA ARG A 117 -5.75 -0.10 16.24
C ARG A 117 -6.89 -0.50 17.16
N ARG A 118 -7.80 0.44 17.50
CA ARG A 118 -8.99 0.11 18.30
C ARG A 118 -9.93 -0.82 17.56
N TYR A 119 -10.18 -0.57 16.27
CA TYR A 119 -11.00 -1.48 15.45
C TYR A 119 -10.37 -2.85 15.30
N GLN A 120 -9.06 -2.91 15.06
CA GLN A 120 -8.32 -4.18 15.01
C GLN A 120 -8.48 -4.97 16.32
N ALA A 121 -8.27 -4.31 17.47
CA ALA A 121 -8.42 -4.95 18.78
C ALA A 121 -9.86 -5.38 19.08
N ALA A 122 -10.86 -4.65 18.59
CA ALA A 122 -12.26 -5.02 18.73
C ALA A 122 -12.64 -6.21 17.83
N ALA A 123 -12.19 -6.22 16.58
CA ALA A 123 -12.43 -7.32 15.65
C ALA A 123 -11.82 -8.64 16.15
N SER A 124 -10.59 -8.61 16.66
CA SER A 124 -9.94 -9.81 17.22
C SER A 124 -10.58 -10.32 18.52
N ARG A 125 -11.41 -9.51 19.20
CA ARG A 125 -12.19 -9.98 20.36
C ARG A 125 -13.49 -10.69 19.96
N SER A 126 -14.01 -10.43 18.76
CA SER A 126 -15.25 -11.05 18.25
C SER A 126 -15.02 -12.43 17.62
N GLU A 127 -13.76 -12.81 17.41
CA GLU A 127 -13.34 -14.12 16.88
C GLU A 127 -13.06 -15.15 18.00
N ILE A 128 -13.36 -14.81 19.26
CA ILE A 128 -13.20 -15.65 20.46
C ILE A 128 -14.57 -16.03 21.02
#